data_AF-A0A7Y4ZFE7-F1
#
_entry.id   AF-A0A7Y4ZFE7-F1
#
_cell.length_a   1.000
_cell.length_b   1.000
_cell.length_c   1.000
_cell.angle_alpha   90.00
_cell.angle_beta   90.00
_cell.angle_gamma   90.00
#
_symmetry.space_group_name_H-M   'P 1'
#
loop_
_entity.id
_entity.type
_entity.pdbx_description
1 polymer ?
#
loop_
_entity_poly.entity_id
_entity_poly.type
_entity_poly.pdbx_seq_one_letter_code
_entity_poly.pdbx_strand_id
1 'polypeptide(L)'
;MPRKIPIIFQFLLLCAIALSSHAEQKTTLKPFVPGSYQQLLDSNANKPFMLVIWSITCSSCLKDMALLNKMHKANPNINMVML
;
A
#
# COMPACT_ATOMS: atom_id res chain seq x y z
N MET A 1 -9.17 -49.11 -1.03
CA MET A 1 -8.95 -47.72 -0.55
C MET A 1 -8.63 -46.69 -1.67
N PRO A 2 -9.27 -46.67 -2.87
CA PRO A 2 -8.96 -45.65 -3.90
C PRO A 2 -9.90 -44.41 -3.87
N ARG A 3 -11.08 -44.54 -3.25
CA ARG A 3 -12.15 -43.52 -3.30
C ARG A 3 -11.90 -42.26 -2.45
N LYS A 4 -10.94 -42.28 -1.51
CA LYS A 4 -10.63 -41.15 -0.61
C LYS A 4 -9.63 -40.15 -1.21
N ILE A 5 -8.79 -40.61 -2.14
CA ILE A 5 -7.79 -39.80 -2.86
C ILE A 5 -8.43 -38.67 -3.70
N PRO A 6 -9.50 -38.89 -4.49
CA PRO A 6 -10.09 -37.79 -5.27
C PRO A 6 -10.78 -36.76 -4.38
N ILE A 7 -11.30 -37.16 -3.22
CA ILE A 7 -11.96 -36.25 -2.26
C ILE A 7 -10.93 -35.31 -1.62
N ILE A 8 -9.78 -35.83 -1.23
CA ILE A 8 -8.68 -35.04 -0.66
C ILE A 8 -8.15 -34.06 -1.72
N PHE A 9 -7.96 -34.52 -2.96
CA PHE A 9 -7.50 -33.66 -4.05
C PHE A 9 -8.50 -32.54 -4.36
N GLN A 10 -9.80 -32.85 -4.38
CA GLN A 10 -10.85 -31.86 -4.60
C GLN A 10 -10.93 -30.84 -3.47
N PHE A 11 -10.73 -31.27 -2.21
CA PHE A 11 -10.68 -30.36 -1.07
C PHE A 11 -9.45 -29.44 -1.11
N LEU A 12 -8.28 -29.98 -1.50
CA LEU A 12 -7.04 -29.21 -1.70
C LEU A 12 -7.19 -28.16 -2.81
N LEU A 13 -7.81 -28.54 -3.93
CA LEU A 13 -8.08 -27.62 -5.04
C LEU A 13 -9.02 -26.49 -4.62
N LEU A 14 -10.06 -26.79 -3.84
CA LEU A 14 -11.00 -25.79 -3.32
C LEU A 14 -10.31 -24.79 -2.38
N CYS A 15 -9.40 -25.27 -1.54
CA CYS A 15 -8.64 -24.44 -0.61
C CYS A 15 -7.66 -23.50 -1.32
N ALA A 16 -7.02 -23.97 -2.41
CA ALA A 16 -6.10 -23.17 -3.21
C ALA A 16 -6.80 -21.97 -3.89
N ILE A 17 -8.04 -22.15 -4.35
CA ILE A 17 -8.83 -21.08 -5.01
C ILE A 17 -9.29 -20.03 -3.98
N ALA A 18 -9.59 -20.44 -2.74
CA ALA A 18 -10.01 -19.51 -1.68
C ALA A 18 -8.89 -18.56 -1.21
N LEU A 19 -7.63 -18.93 -1.42
CA LEU A 19 -6.45 -18.13 -1.04
C LEU A 19 -6.09 -17.04 -2.07
N SER A 20 -6.61 -17.10 -3.30
CA SER A 20 -6.26 -16.16 -4.38
C SER A 20 -6.91 -14.76 -4.25
N SER A 21 -7.74 -14.53 -3.23
CA SER A 21 -8.51 -13.28 -3.08
C SER A 21 -7.75 -12.11 -2.45
N HIS A 22 -6.45 -12.25 -2.17
CA HIS A 22 -5.68 -11.18 -1.54
C HIS A 22 -4.70 -10.52 -2.52
N ALA A 23 -4.88 -9.20 -2.66
CA ALA A 23 -3.92 -8.22 -3.15
C ALA A 23 -3.95 -7.80 -4.63
N GLU A 24 -5.13 -7.40 -5.11
CA GLU A 24 -5.18 -6.18 -5.93
C GLU A 24 -5.36 -4.99 -4.98
N GLN A 25 -4.27 -4.58 -4.31
CA GLN A 25 -4.27 -3.31 -3.59
C GLN A 25 -4.19 -2.22 -4.64
N LYS A 26 -5.34 -1.96 -5.29
CA LYS A 26 -5.53 -0.86 -6.22
C LYS A 26 -4.97 0.35 -5.50
N THR A 27 -3.85 0.87 -6.00
CA THR A 27 -3.21 2.05 -5.45
C THR A 27 -4.11 3.22 -5.82
N THR A 28 -5.25 3.30 -5.13
CA THR A 28 -6.14 4.43 -5.18
C THR A 28 -5.36 5.54 -4.51
N LEU A 29 -4.70 6.35 -5.33
CA LEU A 29 -4.16 7.63 -4.93
C LEU A 29 -5.29 8.34 -4.19
N LYS A 30 -5.15 8.49 -2.86
CA LYS A 30 -6.10 9.27 -2.09
C LYS A 30 -5.79 10.72 -2.39
N PRO A 31 -6.62 11.43 -3.17
CA PRO A 31 -6.41 12.86 -3.36
C PRO A 31 -6.53 13.52 -2.00
N PHE A 32 -5.66 14.48 -1.75
CA PHE A 32 -5.81 15.30 -0.56
C PHE A 32 -7.02 16.21 -0.68
N VAL A 33 -7.77 16.27 0.40
CA VAL A 33 -8.96 17.11 0.50
C VAL A 33 -8.56 18.35 1.30
N PRO A 34 -8.76 19.57 0.77
CA PRO A 34 -8.53 20.80 1.54
C PRO A 34 -9.21 20.73 2.92
N GLY A 35 -8.48 21.05 3.98
CA GLY A 35 -8.97 20.95 5.36
C GLY A 35 -8.77 19.57 6.02
N SER A 36 -8.36 18.52 5.29
CA SER A 36 -8.13 17.19 5.87
C SER A 36 -6.79 17.03 6.57
N TYR A 37 -6.01 18.11 6.72
CA TYR A 37 -4.67 18.05 7.33
C TYR A 37 -4.72 17.57 8.79
N GLN A 38 -5.67 18.08 9.59
CA GLN A 38 -5.82 17.64 10.97
C GLN A 38 -6.18 16.15 11.05
N GLN A 39 -7.11 15.70 10.20
CA GLN A 39 -7.49 14.29 10.12
C GLN A 39 -6.29 13.40 9.72
N LEU A 40 -5.40 13.89 8.86
CA LEU A 40 -4.16 13.19 8.51
C LEU A 40 -3.23 13.04 9.72
N LEU A 41 -3.04 14.11 10.51
CA LEU A 41 -2.24 14.08 11.73
C LEU A 41 -2.82 13.10 12.74
N ASP A 42 -4.12 13.18 13.01
CA ASP A 42 -4.81 12.33 13.99
C ASP A 42 -4.75 10.85 13.58
N SER A 43 -4.88 10.56 12.28
CA SER A 43 -4.79 9.19 11.73
C SER A 43 -3.39 8.59 11.84
N ASN A 44 -2.35 9.43 11.97
CA ASN A 44 -0.96 9.02 12.12
C ASN A 44 -0.41 9.32 13.53
N ALA A 45 -1.28 9.60 14.50
CA ALA A 45 -0.86 9.94 15.86
C ALA A 45 0.05 8.85 16.46
N ASN A 46 1.10 9.30 17.16
CA ASN A 46 2.10 8.44 17.82
C ASN A 46 2.90 7.52 16.88
N LYS A 47 2.86 7.75 15.57
CA LYS A 47 3.65 7.00 14.58
C LYS A 47 4.48 7.96 13.74
N PRO A 48 5.75 7.65 13.46
CA PRO A 48 6.54 8.45 12.54
C PRO A 48 5.96 8.36 11.13
N PHE A 49 5.64 9.51 10.55
CA PHE A 49 5.19 9.62 9.18
C PHE A 49 5.82 10.84 8.51
N MET A 50 5.92 10.81 7.18
CA MET A 50 6.45 11.88 6.35
C MET A 50 5.36 12.32 5.37
N LEU A 51 5.00 13.61 5.41
CA LEU A 51 4.14 14.23 4.40
C LEU A 51 5.01 14.85 3.31
N VAL A 52 4.82 14.41 2.08
CA VAL A 52 5.53 14.90 0.90
C VAL A 52 4.58 15.74 0.07
N ILE A 53 4.85 17.04 0.00
CA ILE A 53 4.14 17.98 -0.85
C ILE A 53 4.77 17.92 -2.24
N TRP A 54 4.01 17.54 -3.27
CA TRP A 54 4.54 17.46 -4.63
C TRP A 54 3.52 17.96 -5.65
N SER A 55 3.96 18.05 -6.90
CA SER A 55 3.07 18.33 -8.03
C SER A 55 3.69 17.81 -9.31
N ILE A 56 2.86 17.31 -10.22
CA ILE A 56 3.25 16.96 -11.59
C ILE A 56 3.72 18.19 -12.39
N THR A 57 3.32 19.40 -12.00
CA THR A 57 3.75 20.66 -12.63
C THR A 57 5.00 21.26 -11.98
N CYS A 58 5.51 20.67 -10.90
CA CYS A 58 6.70 21.13 -10.19
C CYS A 58 7.95 20.36 -10.67
N SER A 59 8.77 21.01 -11.49
CA SER A 59 9.97 20.38 -12.06
C SER A 59 11.02 19.96 -11.02
N SER A 60 11.15 20.70 -9.91
CA SER A 60 12.03 20.31 -8.80
C SER A 60 11.51 19.04 -8.12
N CYS A 61 10.21 19.00 -7.81
CA CYS A 61 9.56 17.88 -7.13
C CYS A 61 9.75 16.57 -7.91
N LEU A 62 9.65 16.62 -9.23
CA LEU A 62 9.89 15.46 -10.09
C LEU A 62 11.35 14.97 -10.04
N LYS A 63 12.33 15.88 -9.97
CA LYS A 63 13.76 15.51 -9.81
C LYS A 63 14.02 14.81 -8.47
N ASP A 64 13.28 15.22 -7.44
CA ASP A 64 13.44 14.68 -6.09
C ASP A 64 12.76 13.32 -5.88
N MET A 65 11.91 12.85 -6.82
CA MET A 65 11.23 11.55 -6.72
C MET A 65 12.19 10.36 -6.57
N ALA A 66 13.34 10.40 -7.25
CA ALA A 66 14.33 9.34 -7.12
C ALA A 66 14.92 9.27 -5.71
N LEU A 67 15.10 10.43 -5.06
CA LEU A 67 15.56 10.51 -3.68
C LEU A 67 14.47 10.04 -2.71
N LEU A 68 13.23 10.47 -2.90
CA LEU A 68 12.10 10.03 -2.07
C LEU A 68 11.90 8.51 -2.13
N ASN A 69 12.03 7.91 -3.31
CA ASN A 69 12.00 6.46 -3.47
C ASN A 69 13.13 5.76 -2.70
N LYS A 70 14.36 6.31 -2.74
CA LYS A 70 15.47 5.79 -1.93
C LYS A 70 15.18 5.88 -0.43
N MET A 71 14.61 7.00 0.02
CA MET A 71 14.25 7.20 1.43
C MET A 71 13.14 6.24 1.89
N HIS A 72 12.12 6.03 1.06
CA HIS A 72 11.04 5.09 1.36
C HIS A 72 11.56 3.65 1.50
N LYS A 73 12.45 3.22 0.60
CA LYS A 73 13.11 1.90 0.66
C LYS A 73 14.03 1.77 1.87
N ALA A 74 14.75 2.82 2.24
CA ALA A 74 15.65 2.81 3.39
C ALA A 74 14.92 2.83 4.74
N ASN A 75 13.70 3.37 4.78
CA ASN A 75 12.91 3.54 6.00
C ASN A 75 11.49 2.97 5.85
N PRO A 76 11.34 1.65 5.70
CA PRO A 76 10.03 1.02 5.48
C PRO A 76 9.06 1.21 6.66
N ASN A 77 9.58 1.56 7.84
CA ASN A 77 8.79 1.81 9.05
C ASN A 77 8.17 3.21 9.10
N ILE A 78 8.57 4.13 8.20
CA ILE A 78 8.00 5.47 8.12
C ILE A 78 6.89 5.47 7.06
N ASN A 79 5.69 5.83 7.49
CA ASN A 79 4.58 5.99 6.56
C ASN A 79 4.79 7.26 5.70
N MET A 80 4.92 7.11 4.38
CA MET A 80 5.10 8.23 3.46
C MET A 80 3.77 8.57 2.79
N VAL A 81 3.27 9.77 3.02
CA VAL A 81 2.02 10.28 2.47
C VAL A 81 2.34 11.32 1.41
N MET A 82 1.82 11.13 0.19
CA MET A 82 2.05 12.02 -0.95
C MET A 82 0.84 12.93 -1.15
N LEU A 83 1.04 14.25 -1.08
CA LEU A 83 0.05 15.31 -1.37
C LEU A 83 0.14 15.74 -2.83
#